data_AF-A0A227JBR1-F1
#
_entry.id   AF-A0A227JBR1-F1
#
_cell.length_a   1.000
_cell.length_b   1.000
_cell.length_c   1.000
_cell.angle_alpha   90.00
_cell.angle_beta   90.00
_cell.angle_gamma   90.00
#
_symmetry.space_group_name_H-M   'P 1'
#
loop_
_entity.id
_entity.type
_entity.pdbx_description
1 polymer ?
#
loop_
_entity_poly.entity_id
_entity_poly.type
_entity_poly.pdbx_seq_one_letter_code
_entity_poly.pdbx_strand_id
1 'polypeptide(L)' 'EWVWFAGCESNSMENAKQLTSPLLQDIDGNNEQKRALWQQICSYS' A
#
# COMPACT_ATOMS: atom_id res chain seq x y z
N GLU A 1 -8.02 8.80 -8.37
CA GLU A 1 -6.54 8.84 -8.29
C GLU A 1 -6.03 7.74 -7.36
N TRP A 2 -4.74 7.39 -7.43
CA TRP A 2 -4.12 6.39 -6.55
C TRP A 2 -3.05 7.07 -5.70
N VAL A 3 -3.09 6.82 -4.40
CA VAL A 3 -2.12 7.35 -3.45
C VAL A 3 -1.49 6.16 -2.72
N TRP A 4 -0.17 6.16 -2.63
CA TRP A 4 0.56 5.11 -1.95
C TRP A 4 1.35 5.68 -0.78
N PHE A 5 1.02 5.21 0.43
CA PHE A 5 1.70 5.55 1.68
C PHE A 5 2.66 4.42 2.06
N ALA A 6 3.95 4.70 2.01
CA ALA A 6 5.00 3.76 2.39
C ALA A 6 5.68 4.20 3.69
N GLY A 7 5.57 3.37 4.74
CA GLY A 7 6.16 3.64 6.06
C GLY A 7 5.51 4.80 6.81
N CYS A 8 4.26 5.15 6.48
CA CYS A 8 3.52 6.25 7.08
C CYS A 8 2.04 5.88 7.21
N GLU A 9 1.34 6.47 8.18
CA GLU A 9 -0.10 6.25 8.37
C GLU A 9 -0.89 6.74 7.15
N SER A 10 -1.78 5.89 6.63
CA SER A 10 -2.75 6.31 5.61
C SER A 10 -3.66 7.37 6.18
N ASN A 11 -3.68 8.53 5.53
CA ASN A 11 -4.70 9.52 5.78
C ASN A 11 -5.89 9.24 4.84
N SER A 12 -7.04 8.89 5.42
CA SER A 12 -8.26 8.55 4.69
C SER A 12 -8.68 9.68 3.75
N MET A 13 -8.30 9.56 2.49
CA MET A 13 -8.75 10.38 1.38
C MET A 13 -10.00 9.77 0.74
N GLU A 14 -11.12 10.48 0.81
CA GLU A 14 -12.42 10.02 0.31
C GLU A 14 -12.48 9.89 -1.23
N ASN A 15 -11.53 10.47 -1.97
CA ASN A 15 -11.52 10.51 -3.44
C ASN A 15 -10.36 9.76 -4.11
N ALA A 16 -9.59 8.96 -3.36
CA ALA A 16 -8.45 8.23 -3.90
C ALA A 16 -8.37 6.80 -3.38
N LYS A 17 -7.89 5.89 -4.25
CA LYS A 17 -7.53 4.52 -3.86
C LYS A 17 -6.21 4.58 -3.09
N GLN A 18 -6.28 4.26 -1.80
CA GLN A 18 -5.14 4.39 -0.89
C GLN A 18 -4.47 3.03 -0.71
N LEU A 19 -3.21 2.97 -1.06
CA LEU A 19 -2.36 1.82 -0.79
C LEU A 19 -1.50 2.15 0.42
N THR A 20 -1.35 1.18 1.30
CA THR A 20 -0.48 1.27 2.47
C THR A 20 0.52 0.15 2.44
N SER A 21 1.76 0.49 2.74
CA SER A 21 2.81 -0.49 2.92
C SER A 21 3.80 0.03 3.97
N PRO A 22 4.63 -0.83 4.56
CA PRO A 22 5.77 -0.39 5.35
C PRO A 22 6.81 0.32 4.47
N LEU A 23 7.97 0.63 5.05
CA LEU A 23 9.06 1.29 4.36
C LEU A 23 9.44 0.52 3.08
N LEU A 24 9.79 1.25 2.02
CA LEU A 24 10.21 0.62 0.76
C LEU A 24 11.39 -0.35 0.96
N GLN A 25 12.29 -0.05 1.91
CA GLN A 25 13.38 -0.94 2.30
C GLN A 25 12.89 -2.29 2.85
N ASP A 26 11.78 -2.29 3.59
CA ASP A 26 11.17 -3.52 4.12
C ASP A 26 10.38 -4.27 3.06
N ILE A 27 9.98 -3.64 1.96
CA ILE A 27 9.23 -4.30 0.88
C ILE A 27 10.18 -4.96 -0.11
N ASP A 28 11.30 -4.33 -0.44
CA ASP A 28 12.17 -4.76 -1.53
C ASP A 28 12.70 -6.20 -1.33
N GLY A 29 12.99 -6.57 -0.07
CA GLY A 29 13.40 -7.92 0.32
C GLY A 29 12.29 -8.86 0.80
N ASN A 30 11.06 -8.36 1.00
CA ASN A 30 10.05 -9.10 1.77
C ASN A 30 8.81 -9.45 0.92
N ASN A 31 8.71 -10.72 0.55
CA ASN A 31 7.65 -11.23 -0.32
C ASN A 31 6.25 -11.10 0.29
N GLU A 32 6.14 -11.18 1.62
CA GLU A 32 4.85 -11.02 2.31
C GLU A 32 4.30 -9.61 2.14
N GLN A 33 5.15 -8.59 2.21
CA GLN A 33 4.76 -7.19 2.05
C GLN A 33 4.34 -6.88 0.61
N LYS A 34 5.07 -7.43 -0.38
CA LYS A 34 4.66 -7.35 -1.80
C LYS A 34 3.29 -7.98 -2.03
N ARG A 35 3.05 -9.13 -1.40
CA ARG A 35 1.77 -9.84 -1.50
C ARG A 35 0.65 -9.09 -0.80
N ALA A 36 0.90 -8.49 0.37
CA ALA A 36 -0.06 -7.64 1.07
C ALA A 36 -0.44 -6.41 0.24
N LEU A 37 0.54 -5.73 -0.38
CA LEU A 37 0.30 -4.61 -1.29
C LEU A 37 -0.55 -5.04 -2.50
N TRP A 38 -0.24 -6.19 -3.10
CA TRP A 38 -1.03 -6.73 -4.20
C TRP A 38 -2.46 -7.08 -3.80
N GLN A 39 -2.66 -7.66 -2.61
CA GLN A 39 -3.99 -7.91 -2.06
C GLN A 39 -4.78 -6.61 -1.86
N GLN A 40 -4.13 -5.53 -1.40
CA GLN A 40 -4.77 -4.22 -1.32
C GLN A 40 -5.19 -3.72 -2.71
N ILE A 41 -4.31 -3.80 -3.71
CA ILE A 41 -4.64 -3.43 -5.10
C ILE A 41 -5.85 -4.23 -5.61
N CYS A 42 -5.88 -5.54 -5.36
CA CYS A 42 -7.00 -6.41 -5.73
C CYS A 42 -8.30 -6.08 -4.99
N SER A 43 -8.23 -5.56 -3.75
CA SER A 43 -9.43 -5.19 -2.98
C SER A 43 -10.22 -4.03 -3.59
N TYR A 44 -9.57 -3.22 -4.44
CA TYR A 44 -10.18 -2.10 -5.15
C TYR A 44 -10.78 -2.48 -6.52
N SER A 45 -11.09 -3.76 -6.74
CA SER A 45 -11.85 -4.26 -7.91
C SER A 45 -13.22 -3.62 -8.05
#